data_AF-A0A522AE43-F1
#
_entry.id   AF-A0A522AE43-F1
#
_cell.length_a   1.000
_cell.length_b   1.000
_cell.length_c   1.000
_cell.angle_alpha   90.00
_cell.angle_beta   90.00
_cell.angle_gamma   90.00
#
_symmetry.space_group_name_H-M   'P 1'
#
loop_
_entity.id
_entity.type
_entity.pdbx_description
1 polymer ?
#
loop_
_entity_poly.entity_id
_entity_poly.type
_entity_poly.pdbx_seq_one_letter_code
_entity_poly.pdbx_strand_id
1 'polypeptide(L)'
;MPIAKPVHSMNYYLDLLKERSGKSDRQICEMLGKDASYVSQLRKGRALPSDDAFYAICEAIGFNEPEMEYAYLRLAFWRADGDPKSQNIWNSIGERLPTLALPLLLFIFATSSNFIGVSYAATPEAGCSNVCIL
;
A
#
# COMPACT_ATOMS: atom_id res chain seq x y z
N MET A 1 21.53 -3.56 16.66
CA MET A 1 20.85 -4.13 15.48
C MET A 1 20.68 -3.04 14.44
N PRO A 2 21.20 -3.16 13.21
CA PRO A 2 20.84 -2.22 12.17
C PRO A 2 19.36 -2.44 11.84
N ILE A 3 18.54 -1.42 12.08
CA ILE A 3 17.15 -1.39 11.66
C ILE A 3 17.20 -1.46 10.13
N ALA A 4 16.68 -2.54 9.54
CA ALA A 4 16.53 -2.64 8.09
C ALA A 4 15.76 -1.41 7.63
N LYS A 5 16.44 -0.48 6.94
CA LYS A 5 15.80 0.75 6.49
C LYS A 5 14.72 0.34 5.49
N PRO A 6 13.46 0.78 5.65
CA PRO A 6 12.45 0.48 4.67
C PRO A 6 12.97 0.99 3.33
N VAL A 7 13.09 0.06 2.37
CA VAL A 7 13.60 0.33 1.02
C VAL A 7 12.78 1.46 0.36
N HIS A 8 11.57 1.70 0.87
CA HIS A 8 10.59 2.68 0.41
C HIS A 8 10.74 4.10 0.97
N SER A 9 11.77 4.41 1.77
CA SER A 9 11.92 5.74 2.38
C SER A 9 12.89 6.65 1.63
N MET A 10 12.66 7.96 1.65
CA MET A 10 13.63 8.95 1.16
C MET A 10 15.03 8.77 1.77
N ASN A 11 15.10 8.33 3.04
CA ASN A 11 16.35 8.01 3.71
C ASN A 11 17.15 6.93 2.97
N TYR A 12 16.50 5.92 2.39
CA TYR A 12 17.17 4.89 1.60
C TYR A 12 17.98 5.50 0.45
N TYR A 13 17.38 6.39 -0.34
CA TYR A 13 18.07 7.03 -1.47
C TYR A 13 19.20 7.94 -1.03
N LEU A 14 19.00 8.71 0.05
CA LEU A 14 20.04 9.58 0.60
C LEU A 14 21.21 8.77 1.16
N ASP A 15 20.94 7.64 1.79
CA ASP A 15 21.99 6.77 2.32
C ASP A 15 22.74 6.04 1.20
N LEU A 16 22.03 5.58 0.17
CA LEU A 16 22.64 5.00 -1.02
C LEU A 16 23.52 6.01 -1.76
N LEU A 17 23.06 7.27 -1.87
CA LEU A 17 23.84 8.36 -2.43
C LEU A 17 25.12 8.59 -1.62
N LYS A 18 25.03 8.61 -0.29
CA LYS A 18 26.23 8.74 0.56
C LYS A 18 27.20 7.59 0.41
N GLU A 19 26.68 6.36 0.36
CA GLU A 19 27.49 5.16 0.20
C GLU A 19 28.25 5.16 -1.13
N ARG A 20 27.57 5.53 -2.23
CA ARG A 20 28.20 5.56 -3.56
C ARG A 20 29.09 6.77 -3.81
N SER A 21 28.71 7.94 -3.31
CA SER A 21 29.46 9.18 -3.55
C SER A 21 30.56 9.46 -2.51
N GLY A 22 30.48 8.84 -1.33
CA GLY A 22 31.36 9.14 -0.19
C GLY A 22 31.14 10.54 0.41
N LYS A 23 30.10 11.28 -0.01
CA LYS A 23 29.87 12.67 0.39
C LYS A 23 29.09 12.76 1.71
N SER A 24 29.37 13.82 2.47
CA SER A 24 28.56 14.21 3.63
C SER A 24 27.22 14.84 3.21
N ASP A 25 26.24 14.87 4.12
CA ASP A 25 24.92 15.50 3.87
C ASP A 25 25.05 16.96 3.42
N ARG A 26 26.04 17.68 3.96
CA ARG A 26 26.33 19.06 3.56
C ARG A 26 26.80 19.14 2.11
N GLN A 27 27.75 18.29 1.72
CA GLN A 27 28.26 18.23 0.35
C GLN A 27 27.18 17.78 -0.64
N ILE A 28 26.23 16.93 -0.20
CA ILE A 28 25.06 16.57 -0.99
C ILE A 28 24.15 17.79 -1.19
N CYS A 29 23.90 18.59 -0.15
CA CYS A 29 23.13 19.83 -0.31
C CYS A 29 23.78 20.78 -1.32
N GLU A 30 25.11 20.97 -1.22
CA GLU A 30 25.89 21.80 -2.14
C GLU A 30 25.80 21.26 -3.58
N MET A 31 25.92 19.95 -3.77
CA MET A 31 25.78 19.28 -5.08
C MET A 31 24.38 19.48 -5.69
N LEU A 32 23.34 19.46 -4.86
CA LEU A 32 21.95 19.67 -5.30
C LEU A 32 21.58 21.16 -5.44
N GLY A 33 22.51 22.09 -5.16
CA GLY A 33 22.24 23.52 -5.17
C GLY A 33 21.17 23.93 -4.14
N LYS A 34 21.09 23.23 -3.02
CA LYS A 34 20.11 23.47 -1.95
C LYS A 34 20.78 23.96 -0.67
N ASP A 35 19.96 24.55 0.20
CA ASP A 35 20.39 24.98 1.53
C ASP A 35 20.92 23.81 2.37
N ALA A 36 21.85 24.09 3.29
CA ALA A 36 22.49 23.09 4.15
C ALA A 36 21.50 22.31 5.04
N SER A 37 20.31 22.85 5.28
CA SER A 37 19.25 22.17 6.03
C SER A 37 18.40 21.22 5.17
N TYR A 38 18.49 21.29 3.84
CA TYR A 38 17.59 20.60 2.92
C TYR A 38 17.58 19.08 3.13
N VAL A 39 18.74 18.43 3.09
CA VAL A 39 18.86 16.98 3.33
C VAL A 39 18.38 16.62 4.74
N SER A 40 18.64 17.46 5.75
CA SER A 40 18.12 17.23 7.11
C SER A 40 16.59 17.24 7.16
N GLN A 41 15.95 18.15 6.43
CA GLN A 41 14.50 18.25 6.35
C GLN A 41 13.89 17.05 5.60
N LEU A 42 14.51 16.61 4.50
CA LEU A 42 14.13 15.39 3.78
C LEU A 42 14.21 14.16 4.68
N ARG A 43 15.30 14.01 5.43
CA ARG A 43 15.50 12.86 6.33
C ARG A 43 14.46 12.79 7.45
N LYS A 44 14.00 13.95 7.91
CA LYS A 44 12.97 14.11 8.95
C LYS A 44 11.55 14.01 8.40
N GLY A 45 11.37 13.84 7.08
CA GLY A 45 10.06 13.85 6.43
C GLY A 45 9.34 15.20 6.51
N ARG A 46 10.05 16.29 6.81
CA ARG A 46 9.48 17.64 6.91
C ARG A 46 9.43 18.36 5.57
N ALA A 47 10.13 17.84 4.57
CA ALA A 47 10.14 18.34 3.21
C ALA A 47 9.97 17.20 2.23
N LEU A 48 9.32 17.50 1.12
CA LEU A 48 9.26 16.63 -0.06
C LEU A 48 10.19 17.24 -1.13
N PRO A 49 10.97 16.42 -1.84
CA PRO A 49 11.78 16.88 -2.95
C PRO A 49 10.87 17.25 -4.12
N SER A 50 11.31 18.21 -4.94
CA SER A 50 10.75 18.38 -6.28
C SER A 50 11.17 17.21 -7.17
N ASP A 51 10.50 17.05 -8.31
CA ASP A 51 10.87 16.01 -9.29
C ASP A 51 12.31 16.19 -9.78
N ASP A 52 12.73 17.43 -10.06
CA ASP A 52 14.10 17.73 -10.47
C ASP A 52 15.14 17.39 -9.39
N ALA A 53 14.82 17.67 -8.12
CA ALA A 53 15.73 17.38 -7.02
C ALA A 53 15.87 15.86 -6.81
N PHE A 54 14.77 15.11 -6.98
CA PHE A 54 14.81 13.67 -6.92
C PHE A 54 15.51 13.04 -8.13
N TYR A 55 15.34 13.63 -9.32
CA TYR A 55 16.09 13.26 -10.53
C TYR A 55 17.59 13.37 -10.28
N ALA A 56 18.03 14.54 -9.81
CA ALA A 56 19.44 14.80 -9.53
C ALA A 56 20.02 13.84 -8.48
N ILE A 57 19.22 13.42 -7.48
CA ILE A 57 19.62 12.38 -6.52
C ILE A 57 19.81 11.03 -7.23
N CYS A 58 18.85 10.60 -8.04
CA CYS A 58 18.92 9.31 -8.75
C CYS A 58 20.05 9.26 -9.78
N GLU A 59 20.26 10.35 -10.50
CA GLU A 59 21.37 10.51 -11.43
C GLU A 59 22.72 10.45 -10.70
N ALA A 60 22.85 11.14 -9.56
CA ALA A 60 24.08 11.10 -8.75
C ALA A 60 24.35 9.73 -8.10
N ILE A 61 23.31 8.90 -7.91
CA ILE A 61 23.45 7.49 -7.49
C ILE A 61 23.94 6.63 -8.66
N GLY A 62 23.70 7.05 -9.90
CA GLY A 62 24.01 6.30 -11.13
C GLY A 62 22.95 5.27 -11.47
N PHE A 63 21.68 5.58 -11.27
CA PHE A 63 20.58 4.73 -11.73
C PHE A 63 20.46 4.73 -13.25
N ASN A 64 20.14 3.56 -13.80
CA ASN A 64 19.73 3.43 -15.19
C ASN A 64 18.23 3.81 -15.37
N GLU A 65 17.76 3.93 -16.61
CA GLU A 65 16.36 4.28 -16.91
C GLU A 65 15.32 3.45 -16.14
N PRO A 66 15.35 2.10 -16.13
CA PRO A 66 14.33 1.33 -15.43
C PRO A 66 14.39 1.49 -13.91
N GLU A 67 15.58 1.64 -13.32
CA GLU A 67 15.73 1.96 -11.89
C GLU A 67 15.17 3.34 -11.55
N MET A 68 15.36 4.31 -12.44
CA MET A 68 14.88 5.67 -12.28
C MET A 68 13.35 5.72 -12.34
N GLU A 69 12.72 5.04 -13.31
CA GLU A 69 11.26 4.94 -13.41
C GLU A 69 10.66 4.31 -12.14
N TYR A 70 11.25 3.22 -11.66
CA TYR A 70 10.82 2.58 -10.42
C TYR A 70 10.99 3.49 -9.20
N ALA A 71 12.06 4.28 -9.15
CA ALA A 71 12.29 5.26 -8.10
C ALA A 71 11.22 6.38 -8.13
N TYR A 72 10.80 6.82 -9.31
CA TYR A 72 9.73 7.81 -9.47
C TYR A 72 8.37 7.32 -9.01
N LEU A 73 8.00 6.09 -9.37
CA LEU A 73 6.79 5.43 -8.84
C LEU A 73 6.81 5.44 -7.30
N ARG A 74 7.95 5.14 -6.71
CA ARG A 74 8.13 5.12 -5.26
C ARG A 74 8.09 6.52 -4.63
N LEU A 75 8.60 7.54 -5.32
CA LEU A 75 8.43 8.94 -4.93
C LEU A 75 6.96 9.35 -4.89
N ALA A 76 6.16 8.95 -5.88
CA ALA A 76 4.73 9.21 -5.92
C ALA A 76 4.01 8.57 -4.72
N PHE A 77 4.32 7.31 -4.41
CA PHE A 77 3.80 6.65 -3.21
C PHE A 77 4.19 7.38 -1.92
N TRP A 78 5.45 7.78 -1.79
CA TRP A 78 5.91 8.49 -0.59
C TRP A 78 5.24 9.86 -0.41
N ARG A 79 5.00 10.59 -1.51
CA ARG A 79 4.22 11.85 -1.48
C ARG A 79 2.77 11.62 -1.07
N ALA A 80 2.15 10.54 -1.54
CA ALA A 80 0.78 10.18 -1.17
C ALA A 80 0.66 9.77 0.31
N ASP A 81 1.68 9.07 0.85
CA ASP A 81 1.72 8.65 2.24
C ASP A 81 1.92 9.82 3.21
N GLY A 82 2.72 10.83 2.81
CA GLY A 82 2.97 12.04 3.59
C GLY A 82 1.86 13.10 3.52
N ASP A 83 0.82 12.92 2.69
CA ASP A 83 -0.27 13.88 2.55
C ASP A 83 -1.31 13.70 3.68
N PRO A 84 -1.47 14.69 4.59
CA PRO A 84 -2.42 14.60 5.69
C PRO A 84 -3.87 14.47 5.19
N LYS A 85 -4.20 14.98 3.99
CA LYS A 85 -5.53 14.81 3.40
C LYS A 85 -5.78 13.35 3.03
N SER A 86 -4.79 12.70 2.40
CA SER A 86 -4.83 11.27 2.08
C SER A 86 -4.93 10.41 3.34
N GLN A 87 -4.15 10.71 4.39
CA GLN A 87 -4.26 10.02 5.68
C GLN A 87 -5.65 10.16 6.31
N ASN A 88 -6.23 11.36 6.29
CA ASN A 88 -7.59 11.60 6.79
C ASN A 88 -8.66 10.83 5.98
N ILE A 89 -8.49 10.70 4.67
CA ILE A 89 -9.38 9.89 3.81
C ILE A 89 -9.26 8.41 4.19
N TRP A 90 -8.05 7.87 4.34
CA TRP A 90 -7.85 6.48 4.74
C TRP A 90 -8.39 6.18 6.14
N ASN A 91 -8.18 7.08 7.10
CA ASN A 91 -8.77 6.97 8.43
C ASN A 91 -10.30 6.98 8.37
N SER A 92 -10.88 7.89 7.58
CA SER A 92 -12.33 7.96 7.38
C SER A 92 -12.92 6.70 6.72
N ILE A 93 -12.18 6.07 5.80
CA ILE A 93 -12.58 4.80 5.18
C ILE A 93 -12.47 3.65 6.18
N GLY A 94 -11.38 3.59 6.95
CA GLY A 94 -11.17 2.61 8.01
C GLY A 94 -12.27 2.63 9.08
N GLU A 95 -12.72 3.81 9.47
CA GLU A 95 -13.83 4.00 10.41
C GLU A 95 -15.19 3.54 9.85
N ARG A 96 -15.38 3.61 8.53
CA ARG A 96 -16.65 3.27 7.86
C ARG A 96 -16.71 1.83 7.32
N LEU A 97 -15.56 1.17 7.21
CA LEU A 97 -15.44 -0.24 6.82
C LEU A 97 -16.24 -1.20 7.72
N PRO A 98 -16.18 -1.14 9.06
CA PRO A 98 -16.97 -2.04 9.91
C PRO A 98 -18.48 -1.82 9.76
N THR A 99 -18.91 -0.57 9.50
CA THR A 99 -20.33 -0.22 9.33
C THR A 99 -20.92 -0.77 8.03
N LEU A 100 -20.11 -0.93 6.98
CA LEU A 100 -20.52 -1.52 5.70
C LEU A 100 -20.28 -3.04 5.64
N ALA A 101 -19.26 -3.55 6.34
CA ALA A 101 -18.94 -4.98 6.36
C ALA A 101 -19.93 -5.81 7.19
N LEU A 102 -20.44 -5.26 8.30
CA LEU A 102 -21.39 -5.97 9.17
C LEU A 102 -22.71 -6.37 8.47
N PRO A 103 -23.41 -5.49 7.73
CA PRO A 103 -24.64 -5.88 7.03
C PRO A 103 -24.37 -6.85 5.87
N LEU A 104 -23.22 -6.73 5.20
CA LEU A 104 -22.82 -7.64 4.12
C LEU A 104 -22.53 -9.06 4.64
N LEU A 105 -21.86 -9.17 5.78
CA LEU A 105 -21.59 -10.43 6.45
C LEU A 105 -22.87 -11.10 6.97
N LEU A 106 -23.79 -10.30 7.52
CA LEU A 106 -25.12 -10.78 7.93
C LEU A 106 -25.98 -11.23 6.75
N PHE A 107 -25.88 -10.56 5.59
CA PHE A 107 -26.60 -10.94 4.38
C PHE A 107 -26.11 -12.30 3.83
N ILE A 108 -24.80 -12.53 3.80
CA ILE A 108 -24.22 -13.81 3.37
C ILE A 108 -24.67 -14.96 4.29
N PHE A 109 -24.66 -14.75 5.62
CA PHE A 109 -25.14 -15.74 6.59
C PHE A 109 -26.65 -16.01 6.45
N ALA A 110 -27.47 -14.98 6.19
CA ALA A 110 -28.91 -15.13 5.96
C ALA A 110 -29.24 -15.89 4.66
N THR A 111 -28.42 -15.77 3.61
CA THR A 111 -28.61 -16.57 2.39
C THR A 111 -28.24 -18.04 2.56
N SER A 112 -27.26 -18.38 3.39
CA SER A 112 -26.89 -19.79 3.64
C SER A 112 -27.94 -20.57 4.42
N SER A 113 -28.75 -19.92 5.24
CA SER A 113 -29.83 -20.55 6.03
C SER A 113 -31.10 -20.83 5.21
N ASN A 114 -31.27 -20.19 4.05
CA ASN A 114 -32.39 -20.45 3.14
C ASN A 114 -32.13 -21.61 2.16
N PHE A 115 -30.89 -22.08 2.00
CA PHE A 115 -30.57 -23.17 1.07
C PHE A 115 -30.88 -24.57 1.62
N ILE A 116 -31.06 -24.71 2.94
CA ILE A 116 -31.38 -26.00 3.58
C ILE A 116 -32.91 -26.22 3.70
N GLY A 117 -33.72 -25.18 3.55
CA GLY A 117 -35.17 -25.24 3.77
C GLY A 117 -36.03 -25.72 2.59
N VAL A 118 -35.49 -25.88 1.38
CA VAL A 118 -36.30 -26.17 0.17
C VAL A 118 -36.42 -27.68 -0.14
N SER A 119 -35.72 -28.57 0.58
CA SER A 119 -35.70 -30.00 0.22
C SER A 119 -36.75 -30.90 0.89
N TYR A 120 -37.70 -30.37 1.67
CA TYR A 120 -38.69 -31.20 2.41
C TYR A 120 -40.15 -30.77 2.24
N ALA A 121 -40.54 -30.22 1.08
CA ALA A 121 -41.94 -29.94 0.78
C ALA A 121 -42.32 -30.39 -0.64
N ALA A 122 -42.34 -31.71 -0.86
CA ALA A 122 -43.06 -32.31 -1.98
C ALA A 122 -43.44 -33.76 -1.61
N THR A 123 -44.50 -33.93 -0.81
CA THR A 123 -45.43 -35.04 -1.08
C THR A 123 -46.33 -34.61 -2.24
N PRO A 124 -46.54 -35.48 -3.24
CA PRO A 124 -47.84 -36.14 -3.26
C PRO A 124 -47.81 -37.60 -3.73
N GLU A 125 -48.75 -38.33 -3.15
CA GLU A 125 -49.47 -39.54 -3.57
C GLU A 125 -49.19 -40.12 -4.97
N ALA A 126 -48.82 -41.40 -5.03
CA ALA A 126 -49.18 -42.34 -6.11
C ALA A 126 -48.96 -43.79 -5.65
N GLY A 127 -49.93 -44.67 -5.94
CA GLY A 127 -50.02 -46.03 -5.42
C GLY A 127 -49.28 -47.12 -6.22
N CYS A 128 -49.61 -48.36 -5.82
CA CYS A 128 -49.36 -49.65 -6.47
C CYS A 128 -47.89 -50.10 -6.63
N SER A 129 -47.50 -51.18 -5.94
CA SER A 129 -47.66 -52.57 -6.42
C SER A 129 -46.62 -53.52 -5.80
N ASN A 130 -47.12 -54.64 -5.26
CA ASN A 130 -46.50 -55.96 -5.11
C ASN A 130 -45.00 -56.09 -4.77
N VAL A 131 -44.73 -56.43 -3.51
CA VAL A 131 -43.49 -57.08 -3.07
C VAL A 131 -43.62 -58.59 -3.36
N CYS A 132 -42.95 -59.07 -4.41
CA CYS A 132 -42.58 -60.48 -4.54
C CYS A 132 -41.18 -60.66 -3.95
N ILE A 133 -41.11 -61.49 -2.91
CA ILE A 133 -39.89 -61.97 -2.26
C ILE A 133 -39.36 -63.16 -3.08
N LEU A 134 -38.07 -63.12 -3.42
CA LEU A 134 -37.24 -64.31 -3.69
C LEU A 134 -35.97 -64.17 -2.84
#